data_AF-A0A260YN97-F1
#
_entry.id   AF-A0A260YN97-F1
#
_cell.length_a   1.000
_cell.length_b   1.000
_cell.length_c   1.000
_cell.angle_alpha   90.00
_cell.angle_beta   90.00
_cell.angle_gamma   90.00
#
_symmetry.space_group_name_H-M   'P 1'
#
loop_
_entity.id
_entity.type
_entity.pdbx_description
1 polymer ?
#
loop_
_entity_poly.entity_id
_entity_poly.type
_entity_poly.pdbx_seq_one_letter_code
_entity_poly.pdbx_strand_id
1 'polypeptide(L)'
;MLKLGNNVTYYGADPIPYINGDLYSQIGTYFPLAIGGKSGISNARVMEKYGYIETNMIHIDIIYFFKEILNITTIDNLWFDAEGEEFGNDFFDIFYEDGRFDQNKIDVCQINIEFWKQFVNLSRKCDEESQISKLGLIEVENMDEQKTVILPKNEDQNHNLITLGIGQDTSAEERYQKKMQKLGKIVDFFGADPMVELNSEIYSRIGKYFPFAVARHAGFSNASIQKNDQNVAHVDILYFFKQILDVEKIDNLWIDAEGAEYELFEIFEKNGVLDQNDIVVCQANMEIHISEAEGHLNPNFEKQKIFMDFVKKIITEKKYGIFRASEEFHMRIYLFNFESEYCRNKY
;
A
#
# COMPACT_ATOMS: atom_id res chain seq x y z
N MET A 1 12.70 -6.01 35.34
CA MET A 1 12.99 -6.96 34.24
C MET A 1 13.83 -8.09 34.79
N LEU A 2 13.33 -9.34 34.71
CA LEU A 2 14.15 -10.52 34.95
C LEU A 2 15.22 -10.57 33.86
N LYS A 3 16.51 -10.58 34.25
CA LYS A 3 17.62 -10.78 33.31
C LYS A 3 17.47 -12.18 32.70
N LEU A 4 16.95 -12.26 31.48
CA LEU A 4 17.17 -13.42 30.62
C LEU A 4 18.69 -13.59 30.54
N GLY A 5 19.19 -14.78 30.91
CA GLY A 5 20.59 -15.05 31.26
C GLY A 5 21.62 -14.97 30.13
N ASN A 6 21.42 -14.12 29.14
CA ASN A 6 22.35 -13.89 28.04
C ASN A 6 22.93 -12.47 28.13
N ASN A 7 24.24 -12.33 27.93
CA ASN A 7 24.86 -11.03 27.73
C ASN A 7 24.42 -10.50 26.36
N VAL A 8 23.51 -9.53 26.34
CA VAL A 8 23.11 -8.81 25.13
C VAL A 8 23.90 -7.51 25.07
N THR A 9 24.47 -7.19 23.91
CA THR A 9 25.14 -5.92 23.66
C THR A 9 24.24 -5.06 22.78
N TYR A 10 23.95 -3.85 23.24
CA TYR A 10 23.07 -2.91 22.55
C TYR A 10 23.87 -1.75 21.96
N TYR A 11 23.62 -1.44 20.70
CA TYR A 11 24.17 -0.29 19.98
C TYR A 11 23.02 0.50 19.36
N GLY A 12 22.96 1.79 19.66
CA GLY A 12 21.95 2.70 19.13
C GLY A 12 22.62 3.85 18.39
N ALA A 13 22.08 4.22 17.24
CA ALA A 13 22.52 5.38 16.48
C ALA A 13 21.31 6.25 16.16
N ASP A 14 21.40 7.53 16.52
CA ASP A 14 20.38 8.54 16.24
C ASP A 14 21.09 9.89 16.19
N PRO A 15 20.81 10.76 15.22
CA PRO A 15 21.49 12.05 15.13
C PRO A 15 20.99 13.10 16.15
N ILE A 16 19.94 12.82 16.91
CA ILE A 16 19.37 13.67 17.97
C ILE A 16 19.81 13.18 19.35
N PRO A 17 20.88 13.75 19.94
CA PRO A 17 21.43 13.26 21.21
C PRO A 17 20.57 13.58 22.43
N TYR A 18 19.80 14.66 22.38
CA TYR A 18 19.04 15.13 23.53
C TYR A 18 17.87 14.17 23.82
N ILE A 19 17.75 13.70 25.06
CA ILE A 19 16.81 12.66 25.53
C ILE A 19 17.15 11.26 24.99
N ASN A 20 17.31 11.07 23.68
CA ASN A 20 17.54 9.73 23.11
C ASN A 20 18.87 9.12 23.58
N GLY A 21 19.93 9.93 23.63
CA GLY A 21 21.23 9.49 24.14
C GLY A 21 21.19 9.10 25.61
N ASP A 22 20.51 9.89 26.45
CA ASP A 22 20.38 9.62 27.89
C ASP A 22 19.52 8.39 28.17
N LEU A 23 18.49 8.14 27.37
CA LEU A 23 17.63 6.96 27.49
C LEU A 23 18.35 5.70 27.02
N TYR A 24 18.95 5.72 25.82
CA TYR A 24 19.59 4.55 25.23
C TYR A 24 20.87 4.15 25.99
N SER A 25 21.62 5.12 26.50
CA SER A 25 22.84 4.84 27.28
C SER A 25 22.59 4.07 28.59
N GLN A 26 21.34 3.94 29.03
CA GLN A 26 20.96 3.11 30.17
C GLN A 26 21.02 1.60 29.85
N ILE A 27 20.96 1.24 28.57
CA ILE A 27 20.91 -0.14 28.10
C ILE A 27 22.06 -0.51 27.16
N GLY A 28 22.70 0.47 26.51
CA GLY A 28 23.71 0.22 25.47
C GLY A 28 24.67 1.37 25.20
N THR A 29 25.40 1.27 24.09
CA THR A 29 26.27 2.34 23.58
C THR A 29 25.52 3.17 22.56
N TYR A 30 25.50 4.49 22.75
CA TYR A 30 24.81 5.43 21.88
C TYR A 30 25.79 6.20 20.98
N PHE A 31 25.42 6.36 19.71
CA PHE A 31 26.18 7.10 18.70
C PHE A 31 25.33 8.26 18.16
N PRO A 32 25.76 9.53 18.34
CA PRO A 32 25.01 10.71 17.90
C PRO A 32 25.20 10.98 16.39
N LEU A 33 24.78 10.05 15.54
CA LEU A 33 24.97 10.08 14.10
C LEU A 33 23.79 9.42 13.37
N ALA A 34 23.53 9.88 12.15
CA ALA A 34 22.56 9.23 11.25
C ALA A 34 23.25 8.07 10.53
N ILE A 35 22.53 6.97 10.33
CA ILE A 35 22.99 5.82 9.55
C ILE A 35 22.23 5.80 8.23
N GLY A 36 22.94 5.65 7.13
CA GLY A 36 22.33 5.56 5.81
C GLY A 36 23.08 4.65 4.87
N GLY A 37 22.63 4.60 3.62
CA GLY A 37 23.23 3.76 2.57
C GLY A 37 24.57 4.29 2.06
N LYS A 38 24.91 5.55 2.32
CA LYS A 38 26.18 6.17 1.93
C LYS A 38 26.61 7.19 2.97
N SER A 39 27.92 7.36 3.14
CA SER A 39 28.46 8.44 3.95
C SER A 39 28.35 9.77 3.21
N GLY A 40 27.85 10.82 3.86
CA GLY A 40 27.68 12.13 3.24
C GLY A 40 26.88 13.09 4.09
N ILE A 41 26.62 14.29 3.55
CA ILE A 41 25.66 15.23 4.13
C ILE A 41 24.40 15.14 3.27
N SER A 42 23.30 14.74 3.88
CA SER A 42 21.97 14.62 3.26
C SER A 42 20.91 15.13 4.23
N ASN A 43 19.73 15.41 3.68
CA ASN A 43 18.59 15.87 4.49
C ASN A 43 18.02 14.69 5.29
N ALA A 44 17.82 14.89 6.59
CA ALA A 44 17.14 13.97 7.49
C ALA A 44 15.92 14.66 8.09
N ARG A 45 14.83 13.90 8.26
CA ARG A 45 13.64 14.38 8.97
C ARG A 45 13.69 13.90 10.41
N VAL A 46 14.00 14.80 11.33
CA VAL A 46 14.23 14.47 12.73
C VAL A 46 13.17 15.07 13.63
N MET A 47 12.78 14.32 14.66
CA MET A 47 11.80 14.78 15.65
C MET A 47 12.50 15.57 16.76
N GLU A 48 12.24 16.87 16.80
CA GLU A 48 12.62 17.73 17.91
C GLU A 48 11.45 17.95 18.90
N LYS A 49 11.70 18.70 19.97
CA LYS A 49 10.76 18.98 21.07
C LYS A 49 9.39 19.50 20.62
N TYR A 50 9.29 20.14 19.46
CA TYR A 50 8.06 20.78 18.98
C TYR A 50 7.55 20.21 17.63
N GLY A 51 8.13 19.10 17.16
CA GLY A 51 7.72 18.44 15.92
C GLY A 51 8.90 18.06 15.03
N TYR A 52 8.57 17.49 13.86
CA TYR A 52 9.54 17.12 12.85
C TYR A 52 10.12 18.35 12.16
N ILE A 53 11.45 18.35 11.99
CA ILE A 53 12.17 19.31 11.19
C ILE A 53 12.98 18.59 10.11
N GLU A 54 13.15 19.23 8.97
CA GLU A 54 14.11 18.81 7.95
C GLU A 54 15.44 19.52 8.21
N THR A 55 16.53 18.76 8.32
CA THR A 55 17.85 19.32 8.56
C THR A 55 18.93 18.49 7.90
N ASN A 56 20.03 19.13 7.49
CA ASN A 56 21.15 18.44 6.90
C ASN A 56 21.97 17.75 8.00
N MET A 57 22.18 16.45 7.86
CA MET A 57 22.92 15.64 8.83
C MET A 57 24.00 14.81 8.15
N ILE A 58 25.06 14.54 8.90
CA ILE A 58 26.09 13.61 8.45
C ILE A 58 25.52 12.20 8.60
N HIS A 59 25.32 11.55 7.47
CA HIS A 59 25.03 10.13 7.41
C HIS A 59 26.34 9.36 7.34
N ILE A 60 26.41 8.27 8.09
CA ILE A 60 27.48 7.30 8.03
C ILE A 60 26.95 6.07 7.32
N ASP A 61 27.74 5.59 6.37
CA ASP A 61 27.47 4.34 5.68
C ASP A 61 27.32 3.17 6.67
N ILE A 62 26.24 2.41 6.55
CA ILE A 62 25.93 1.32 7.48
C ILE A 62 27.00 0.22 7.54
N ILE A 63 27.67 -0.09 6.41
CA ILE A 63 28.75 -1.08 6.39
C ILE A 63 29.94 -0.56 7.19
N TYR A 64 30.31 0.71 6.96
CA TYR A 64 31.37 1.37 7.72
C TYR A 64 31.04 1.40 9.21
N PHE A 65 29.80 1.72 9.58
CA PHE A 65 29.37 1.71 10.98
C PHE A 65 29.55 0.34 11.64
N PHE A 66 29.09 -0.73 11.02
CA PHE A 66 29.24 -2.07 11.60
C PHE A 66 30.69 -2.55 11.65
N LYS A 67 31.46 -2.37 10.59
CA LYS A 67 32.81 -2.95 10.50
C LYS A 67 33.89 -2.10 11.15
N GLU A 68 33.86 -0.79 10.95
CA GLU A 68 34.93 0.10 11.38
C GLU A 68 34.65 0.75 12.73
N ILE A 69 33.37 1.05 13.04
CA ILE A 69 32.98 1.69 14.31
C ILE A 69 32.66 0.64 15.37
N LEU A 70 31.79 -0.33 15.06
CA LEU A 70 31.37 -1.36 16.02
C LEU A 70 32.30 -2.58 16.03
N ASN A 71 33.00 -2.84 14.92
CA ASN A 71 33.79 -4.05 14.69
C ASN A 71 32.97 -5.34 14.88
N ILE A 72 31.76 -5.36 14.31
CA ILE A 72 30.86 -6.51 14.30
C ILE A 72 30.46 -6.90 12.87
N THR A 73 30.19 -8.18 12.69
CA THR A 73 29.73 -8.77 11.42
C THR A 73 28.53 -9.69 11.61
N THR A 74 28.14 -10.00 12.85
CA THR A 74 26.95 -10.79 13.15
C THR A 74 26.01 -9.95 14.01
N ILE A 75 24.78 -9.79 13.56
CA ILE A 75 23.77 -8.94 14.18
C ILE A 75 22.50 -9.76 14.39
N ASP A 76 22.16 -10.00 15.66
CA ASP A 76 20.97 -10.79 15.98
C ASP A 76 19.67 -10.03 15.65
N ASN A 77 19.64 -8.74 15.96
CA ASN A 77 18.47 -7.88 15.80
C ASN A 77 18.90 -6.50 15.30
N LEU A 78 18.41 -6.10 14.14
CA LEU A 78 18.66 -4.80 13.53
C LEU A 78 17.33 -4.05 13.35
N TRP A 79 17.18 -2.94 14.05
CA TRP A 79 15.93 -2.16 14.03
C TRP A 79 16.19 -0.82 13.37
N PHE A 80 15.35 -0.48 12.38
CA PHE A 80 15.37 0.79 11.68
C PHE A 80 14.10 1.55 11.96
N ASP A 81 14.28 2.75 12.49
CA ASP A 81 13.25 3.77 12.64
C ASP A 81 13.84 5.06 12.05
N ALA A 82 13.91 5.10 10.73
CA ALA A 82 14.55 6.16 9.97
C ALA A 82 13.52 6.91 9.13
N GLU A 83 13.64 8.22 9.03
CA GLU A 83 12.64 9.09 8.40
C GLU A 83 13.36 10.00 7.40
N GLY A 84 13.40 9.61 6.12
CA GLY A 84 13.99 10.43 5.05
C GLY A 84 15.03 9.73 4.18
N GLU A 85 16.11 10.45 3.85
CA GLU A 85 17.15 10.01 2.91
C GLU A 85 18.05 8.88 3.44
N GLU A 86 17.90 8.47 4.71
CA GLU A 86 18.50 7.27 5.27
C GLU A 86 18.21 6.04 4.38
N PHE A 87 17.01 6.00 3.80
CA PHE A 87 16.53 4.99 2.85
C PHE A 87 16.69 5.40 1.38
N GLY A 88 17.62 6.30 1.05
CA GLY A 88 17.89 6.73 -0.32
C GLY A 88 18.10 5.55 -1.28
N ASN A 89 18.04 5.82 -2.59
CA ASN A 89 17.83 4.87 -3.69
C ASN A 89 18.58 3.52 -3.67
N ASP A 90 19.67 3.37 -2.91
CA ASP A 90 20.52 2.18 -2.86
C ASP A 90 20.60 1.56 -1.45
N PHE A 91 19.82 2.04 -0.47
CA PHE A 91 19.87 1.51 0.90
C PHE A 91 19.45 0.05 0.93
N PHE A 92 18.37 -0.33 0.23
CA PHE A 92 17.87 -1.71 0.25
C PHE A 92 18.76 -2.69 -0.49
N ASP A 93 19.61 -2.22 -1.39
CA ASP A 93 20.61 -3.05 -2.09
C ASP A 93 21.59 -3.72 -1.12
N ILE A 94 21.66 -3.24 0.13
CA ILE A 94 22.47 -3.90 1.17
C ILE A 94 21.96 -5.30 1.49
N PHE A 95 20.66 -5.57 1.34
CA PHE A 95 20.01 -6.82 1.75
C PHE A 95 19.83 -7.85 0.63
N TYR A 96 20.16 -7.50 -0.63
CA TYR A 96 20.03 -8.45 -1.74
C TYR A 96 21.07 -9.58 -1.67
N GLU A 97 20.76 -10.70 -2.31
CA GLU A 97 21.75 -11.76 -2.56
C GLU A 97 22.91 -11.19 -3.38
N ASP A 98 24.15 -11.49 -2.97
CA ASP A 98 25.38 -10.83 -3.46
C ASP A 98 25.39 -9.30 -3.27
N GLY A 99 24.51 -8.78 -2.40
CA GLY A 99 24.41 -7.37 -2.03
C GLY A 99 25.51 -6.93 -1.07
N ARG A 100 25.39 -5.71 -0.53
CA ARG A 100 26.49 -5.12 0.26
C ARG A 100 26.76 -5.84 1.58
N PHE A 101 25.75 -6.43 2.23
CA PHE A 101 25.96 -7.25 3.44
C PHE A 101 26.71 -8.53 3.10
N ASP A 102 26.28 -9.28 2.09
CA ASP A 102 26.94 -10.51 1.62
C ASP A 102 28.40 -10.25 1.21
N GLN A 103 28.63 -9.23 0.38
CA GLN A 103 29.97 -8.82 -0.06
C GLN A 103 30.89 -8.44 1.10
N ASN A 104 30.31 -7.97 2.22
CA ASN A 104 31.05 -7.56 3.41
C ASN A 104 31.04 -8.58 4.54
N LYS A 105 30.40 -9.75 4.34
CA LYS A 105 30.23 -10.82 5.33
C LYS A 105 29.53 -10.33 6.59
N ILE A 106 28.45 -9.58 6.41
CA ILE A 106 27.58 -9.12 7.51
C ILE A 106 26.34 -10.01 7.53
N ASP A 107 26.18 -10.78 8.58
CA ASP A 107 25.03 -11.64 8.81
C ASP A 107 24.04 -10.94 9.74
N VAL A 108 22.80 -10.75 9.28
CA VAL A 108 21.71 -10.17 10.08
C VAL A 108 20.59 -11.19 10.25
N CYS A 109 20.30 -11.59 11.49
CA CYS A 109 19.34 -12.65 11.79
C CYS A 109 17.89 -12.14 11.75
N GLN A 110 17.63 -10.93 12.25
CA GLN A 110 16.29 -10.34 12.33
C GLN A 110 16.35 -8.85 12.02
N ILE A 111 15.42 -8.38 11.19
CA ILE A 111 15.30 -6.98 10.81
C ILE A 111 13.90 -6.48 11.16
N ASN A 112 13.82 -5.31 11.79
CA ASN A 112 12.58 -4.58 11.98
C ASN A 112 12.69 -3.23 11.24
N ILE A 113 11.71 -2.94 10.39
CA ILE A 113 11.68 -1.74 9.55
C ILE A 113 10.23 -1.34 9.30
N GLU A 114 9.98 -0.05 9.12
CA GLU A 114 8.65 0.50 8.83
C GLU A 114 8.15 0.13 7.42
N PHE A 115 7.60 -1.08 7.29
CA PHE A 115 7.21 -1.71 6.02
C PHE A 115 6.39 -0.82 5.08
N TRP A 116 5.32 -0.19 5.57
CA TRP A 116 4.36 0.54 4.73
C TRP A 116 4.98 1.74 4.03
N LYS A 117 5.72 2.58 4.77
CA LYS A 117 6.45 3.72 4.20
C LYS A 117 7.50 3.27 3.18
N GLN A 118 8.22 2.18 3.47
CA GLN A 118 9.23 1.67 2.54
C GLN A 118 8.62 1.16 1.24
N PHE A 119 7.48 0.46 1.32
CA PHE A 119 6.75 0.02 0.14
C PHE A 119 6.34 1.21 -0.75
N VAL A 120 5.84 2.30 -0.15
CA VAL A 120 5.49 3.54 -0.87
C VAL A 120 6.70 4.14 -1.58
N ASN A 121 7.82 4.28 -0.88
CA ASN A 121 9.04 4.86 -1.46
C ASN A 121 9.56 4.03 -2.64
N LEU A 122 9.60 2.71 -2.49
CA LEU A 122 10.04 1.80 -3.54
C LEU A 122 9.08 1.82 -4.74
N SER A 123 7.76 1.79 -4.51
CA SER A 123 6.78 1.86 -5.59
C SER A 123 6.88 3.18 -6.36
N ARG A 124 7.04 4.32 -5.67
CA ARG A 124 7.20 5.63 -6.34
C ARG A 124 8.47 5.69 -7.18
N LYS A 125 9.58 5.14 -6.69
CA LYS A 125 10.82 5.03 -7.47
C LYS A 125 10.60 4.19 -8.74
N CYS A 126 9.93 3.04 -8.62
CA CYS A 126 9.57 2.21 -9.77
C CYS A 126 8.68 2.95 -10.78
N ASP A 127 7.74 3.78 -10.31
CA ASP A 127 6.88 4.60 -11.16
C ASP A 127 7.69 5.61 -11.99
N GLU A 128 8.67 6.26 -11.36
CA GLU A 128 9.56 7.24 -11.99
C GLU A 128 10.46 6.57 -13.03
N GLU A 129 11.14 5.49 -12.65
CA GLU A 129 12.05 4.74 -13.53
C GLU A 129 11.32 4.16 -14.75
N SER A 130 10.10 3.66 -14.53
CA SER A 130 9.25 3.11 -15.58
C SER A 130 8.50 4.19 -16.38
N GLN A 131 8.67 5.46 -16.02
CA GLN A 131 8.03 6.62 -16.66
C GLN A 131 6.51 6.47 -16.74
N ILE A 132 5.90 5.95 -15.68
CA ILE A 132 4.46 5.65 -15.60
C ILE A 132 3.61 6.88 -15.92
N SER A 133 4.07 8.08 -15.57
CA SER A 133 3.43 9.35 -15.94
C SER A 133 3.11 9.50 -17.44
N LYS A 134 3.84 8.81 -18.33
CA LYS A 134 3.59 8.79 -19.78
C LYS A 134 2.36 7.98 -20.20
N LEU A 135 1.80 7.14 -19.33
CA LEU A 135 0.58 6.38 -19.64
C LEU A 135 -0.67 7.28 -19.72
N GLY A 136 -0.57 8.53 -19.28
CA GLY A 136 -1.68 9.49 -19.28
C GLY A 136 -2.64 9.26 -18.11
N LEU A 137 -2.09 8.85 -16.95
CA LEU A 137 -2.87 8.71 -15.74
C LEU A 137 -3.45 10.06 -15.33
N ILE A 138 -4.66 10.02 -14.81
CA ILE A 138 -5.32 11.15 -14.19
C ILE A 138 -5.71 10.76 -12.77
N GLU A 139 -5.80 11.78 -11.93
CA GLU A 139 -6.35 11.65 -10.59
C GLU A 139 -7.78 12.19 -10.59
N VAL A 140 -8.65 11.52 -9.83
CA VAL A 140 -10.00 11.96 -9.48
C VAL A 140 -10.12 11.92 -7.95
N GLU A 141 -10.47 13.05 -7.37
CA GLU A 141 -10.41 13.26 -5.92
C GLU A 141 -11.82 13.32 -5.34
N ASN A 142 -11.98 12.76 -4.15
CA ASN A 142 -13.08 13.07 -3.23
C ASN A 142 -12.54 13.89 -2.04
N MET A 143 -13.28 14.00 -0.94
CA MET A 143 -12.87 14.79 0.23
C MET A 143 -11.68 14.21 1.00
N ASP A 144 -11.43 12.91 0.89
CA ASP A 144 -10.61 12.10 1.79
C ASP A 144 -9.54 11.26 1.08
N GLU A 145 -9.61 11.13 -0.24
CA GLU A 145 -8.69 10.34 -1.05
C GLU A 145 -8.60 10.80 -2.52
N GLN A 146 -7.58 10.27 -3.20
CA GLN A 146 -7.37 10.42 -4.63
C GLN A 146 -7.35 9.04 -5.28
N LYS A 147 -8.15 8.84 -6.31
CA LYS A 147 -8.13 7.63 -7.14
C LYS A 147 -7.43 7.89 -8.46
N THR A 148 -6.62 6.95 -8.89
CA THR A 148 -5.85 7.00 -10.14
C THR A 148 -6.58 6.23 -11.23
N VAL A 149 -6.67 6.78 -12.44
CA VAL A 149 -7.23 6.06 -13.59
C VAL A 149 -6.52 6.45 -14.89
N ILE A 150 -6.44 5.51 -15.84
CA ILE A 150 -6.04 5.75 -17.22
C ILE A 150 -7.33 5.89 -18.05
N LEU A 151 -7.42 6.98 -18.80
CA LEU A 151 -8.55 7.21 -19.71
C LEU A 151 -8.40 6.36 -20.98
N PRO A 152 -9.51 5.82 -21.52
CA PRO A 152 -9.46 4.99 -22.72
C PRO A 152 -9.02 5.81 -23.93
N LYS A 153 -8.27 5.16 -24.83
CA LYS A 153 -7.79 5.76 -26.10
C LYS A 153 -8.46 5.18 -27.32
N ASN A 154 -9.14 4.05 -27.18
CA ASN A 154 -9.83 3.40 -28.29
C ASN A 154 -11.20 4.04 -28.59
N GLU A 155 -11.85 3.58 -29.65
CA GLU A 155 -13.18 4.04 -30.07
C GLU A 155 -14.33 3.43 -29.26
N ASP A 156 -14.04 2.48 -28.34
CA ASP A 156 -15.08 1.83 -27.54
C ASP A 156 -15.83 2.87 -26.70
N GLN A 157 -17.15 2.93 -26.90
CA GLN A 157 -18.02 3.91 -26.26
C GLN A 157 -18.48 3.45 -24.88
N ASN A 158 -18.47 2.15 -24.60
CA ASN A 158 -19.04 1.59 -23.38
C ASN A 158 -17.94 1.26 -22.38
N HIS A 159 -18.14 1.73 -21.16
CA HIS A 159 -17.22 1.51 -20.05
C HIS A 159 -18.02 1.15 -18.81
N ASN A 160 -17.40 0.51 -17.85
CA ASN A 160 -18.00 0.32 -16.54
C ASN A 160 -17.07 0.74 -15.40
N LEU A 161 -17.68 1.09 -14.29
CA LEU A 161 -16.98 1.35 -13.04
C LEU A 161 -17.74 0.63 -11.93
N ILE A 162 -17.03 -0.21 -11.20
CA ILE A 162 -17.56 -0.93 -10.05
C ILE A 162 -16.90 -0.39 -8.79
N THR A 163 -17.68 0.15 -7.86
CA THR A 163 -17.23 0.58 -6.53
C THR A 163 -17.69 -0.43 -5.48
N LEU A 164 -16.76 -0.97 -4.69
CA LEU A 164 -17.03 -1.81 -3.53
C LEU A 164 -16.72 -1.00 -2.27
N GLY A 165 -17.74 -0.81 -1.42
CA GLY A 165 -17.76 0.12 -0.30
C GLY A 165 -17.92 1.56 -0.79
N ILE A 166 -19.15 2.04 -0.71
CA ILE A 166 -19.50 3.38 -1.17
C ILE A 166 -19.48 4.29 0.04
N GLY A 167 -18.59 5.27 0.04
CA GLY A 167 -18.62 6.34 1.03
C GLY A 167 -19.82 7.28 0.86
N GLN A 168 -19.98 8.20 1.81
CA GLN A 168 -20.96 9.29 1.71
C GLN A 168 -20.54 10.40 0.73
N ASP A 169 -19.41 10.22 0.04
CA ASP A 169 -18.88 11.13 -0.96
C ASP A 169 -18.57 10.39 -2.28
N THR A 170 -19.40 10.61 -3.29
CA THR A 170 -19.25 10.04 -4.64
C THR A 170 -18.60 11.02 -5.63
N SER A 171 -17.92 12.05 -5.13
CA SER A 171 -17.39 13.11 -6.00
C SER A 171 -16.27 12.62 -6.91
N ALA A 172 -15.53 11.57 -6.52
CA ALA A 172 -14.55 10.92 -7.39
C ALA A 172 -15.24 10.26 -8.62
N GLU A 173 -16.33 9.51 -8.40
CA GLU A 173 -17.15 8.91 -9.46
C GLU A 173 -17.76 9.97 -10.37
N GLU A 174 -18.33 11.04 -9.80
CA GLU A 174 -18.89 12.15 -10.58
C GLU A 174 -17.83 12.85 -11.44
N ARG A 175 -16.62 13.04 -10.91
CA ARG A 175 -15.49 13.61 -11.66
C ARG A 175 -15.07 12.68 -12.78
N TYR A 176 -15.00 11.37 -12.52
CA TYR A 176 -14.72 10.37 -13.55
C TYR A 176 -15.78 10.41 -14.65
N GLN A 177 -17.07 10.43 -14.30
CA GLN A 177 -18.18 10.55 -15.24
C GLN A 177 -18.03 11.79 -16.13
N LYS A 178 -17.74 12.97 -15.55
CA LYS A 178 -17.53 14.22 -16.30
C LYS A 178 -16.35 14.13 -17.27
N LYS A 179 -15.26 13.45 -16.89
CA LYS A 179 -14.09 13.25 -17.78
C LYS A 179 -14.43 12.31 -18.93
N MET A 180 -15.15 11.22 -18.66
CA MET A 180 -15.59 10.25 -19.68
C MET A 180 -16.60 10.86 -20.67
N GLN A 181 -17.55 11.66 -20.18
CA GLN A 181 -18.49 12.39 -21.04
C GLN A 181 -17.79 13.36 -22.00
N LYS A 182 -16.73 14.04 -21.55
CA LYS A 182 -15.90 14.91 -22.42
C LYS A 182 -15.21 14.14 -23.54
N LEU A 183 -14.95 12.85 -23.34
CA LEU A 183 -14.42 11.93 -24.35
C LEU A 183 -15.52 11.27 -25.22
N GLY A 184 -16.79 11.62 -25.02
CA GLY A 184 -17.91 10.99 -25.71
C GLY A 184 -18.13 9.52 -25.30
N LYS A 185 -17.71 9.15 -24.09
CA LYS A 185 -17.81 7.79 -23.55
C LYS A 185 -18.98 7.69 -22.57
N ILE A 186 -19.64 6.54 -22.58
CA ILE A 186 -20.72 6.16 -21.67
C ILE A 186 -20.13 5.22 -20.63
N VAL A 187 -20.48 5.44 -19.37
CA VAL A 187 -20.01 4.61 -18.24
C VAL A 187 -21.22 4.08 -17.49
N ASP A 188 -21.31 2.77 -17.33
CA ASP A 188 -22.22 2.11 -16.41
C ASP A 188 -21.57 2.04 -15.02
N PHE A 189 -22.19 2.71 -14.05
CA PHE A 189 -21.73 2.73 -12.66
C PHE A 189 -22.48 1.69 -11.82
N PHE A 190 -21.74 0.86 -11.09
CA PHE A 190 -22.27 -0.14 -10.19
C PHE A 190 -21.60 0.02 -8.83
N GLY A 191 -22.38 0.20 -7.77
CA GLY A 191 -21.84 0.40 -6.44
C GLY A 191 -22.46 -0.56 -5.45
N ALA A 192 -21.65 -1.25 -4.66
CA ALA A 192 -22.10 -2.16 -3.62
C ALA A 192 -21.65 -1.67 -2.24
N ASP A 193 -22.61 -1.50 -1.34
CA ASP A 193 -22.36 -1.04 0.02
C ASP A 193 -23.48 -1.52 0.96
N PRO A 194 -23.17 -1.92 2.21
CA PRO A 194 -24.21 -2.36 3.15
C PRO A 194 -24.94 -1.21 3.85
N MET A 195 -24.41 0.02 3.86
CA MET A 195 -25.04 1.18 4.50
C MET A 195 -26.08 1.82 3.57
N VAL A 196 -27.33 1.40 3.70
CA VAL A 196 -28.40 1.87 2.80
C VAL A 196 -28.75 3.34 3.01
N GLU A 197 -28.77 3.81 4.27
CA GLU A 197 -29.16 5.18 4.58
C GLU A 197 -28.14 6.17 4.01
N LEU A 198 -28.64 7.17 3.27
CA LEU A 198 -27.87 8.18 2.53
C LEU A 198 -27.09 7.63 1.30
N ASN A 199 -26.28 6.58 1.44
CA ASN A 199 -25.41 6.12 0.33
C ASN A 199 -26.23 5.66 -0.88
N SER A 200 -27.36 4.98 -0.64
CA SER A 200 -28.24 4.54 -1.74
C SER A 200 -28.81 5.71 -2.54
N GLU A 201 -29.18 6.82 -1.88
CA GLU A 201 -29.71 8.00 -2.55
C GLU A 201 -28.62 8.72 -3.37
N ILE A 202 -27.43 8.88 -2.78
CA ILE A 202 -26.32 9.59 -3.43
C ILE A 202 -25.84 8.80 -4.66
N TYR A 203 -25.54 7.52 -4.50
CA TYR A 203 -24.98 6.72 -5.59
C TYR A 203 -26.01 6.45 -6.70
N SER A 204 -27.31 6.34 -6.37
CA SER A 204 -28.36 6.12 -7.38
C SER A 204 -28.52 7.29 -8.36
N ARG A 205 -27.91 8.45 -8.09
CA ARG A 205 -27.87 9.59 -9.03
C ARG A 205 -26.89 9.37 -10.17
N ILE A 206 -25.88 8.52 -9.97
CA ILE A 206 -24.82 8.23 -10.95
C ILE A 206 -24.89 6.81 -11.52
N GLY A 207 -25.39 5.84 -10.75
CA GLY A 207 -25.32 4.42 -11.08
C GLY A 207 -26.36 3.55 -10.37
N LYS A 208 -26.14 2.23 -10.42
CA LYS A 208 -26.96 1.25 -9.70
C LYS A 208 -26.32 0.95 -8.34
N TYR A 209 -27.11 1.09 -7.28
CA TYR A 209 -26.71 0.78 -5.90
C TYR A 209 -27.17 -0.62 -5.50
N PHE A 210 -26.31 -1.37 -4.83
CA PHE A 210 -26.55 -2.72 -4.31
C PHE A 210 -26.36 -2.74 -2.79
N PRO A 211 -27.42 -3.05 -2.00
CA PRO A 211 -27.43 -2.91 -0.54
C PRO A 211 -26.79 -4.10 0.19
N PHE A 212 -25.55 -4.46 -0.17
CA PHE A 212 -24.78 -5.52 0.45
C PHE A 212 -23.28 -5.27 0.29
N ALA A 213 -22.48 -5.83 1.19
CA ALA A 213 -21.03 -5.86 0.99
C ALA A 213 -20.66 -6.95 -0.02
N VAL A 214 -19.54 -6.75 -0.71
CA VAL A 214 -18.95 -7.75 -1.61
C VAL A 214 -17.64 -8.20 -1.01
N ALA A 215 -17.46 -9.51 -0.90
CA ALA A 215 -16.23 -10.11 -0.40
C ALA A 215 -15.87 -11.33 -1.23
N ARG A 216 -14.75 -11.98 -0.89
CA ARG A 216 -14.31 -13.15 -1.63
C ARG A 216 -15.23 -14.34 -1.45
N HIS A 217 -15.88 -14.48 -0.31
CA HIS A 217 -16.81 -15.57 -0.03
C HIS A 217 -18.16 -15.04 0.45
N ALA A 218 -19.23 -15.75 0.09
CA ALA A 218 -20.56 -15.44 0.60
C ALA A 218 -20.66 -15.81 2.09
N GLY A 219 -21.32 -14.97 2.88
CA GLY A 219 -21.47 -15.22 4.31
C GLY A 219 -21.96 -14.00 5.10
N PHE A 220 -21.80 -14.08 6.42
CA PHE A 220 -21.98 -12.97 7.34
C PHE A 220 -20.66 -12.72 8.06
N SER A 221 -20.21 -11.47 8.08
CA SER A 221 -19.07 -11.03 8.91
C SER A 221 -19.45 -9.76 9.67
N ASN A 222 -18.82 -9.59 10.83
CA ASN A 222 -18.87 -8.30 11.52
C ASN A 222 -18.06 -7.31 10.69
N ALA A 223 -18.70 -6.23 10.26
CA ALA A 223 -18.01 -5.06 9.72
C ALA A 223 -18.13 -3.91 10.72
N SER A 224 -17.03 -3.21 10.95
CA SER A 224 -16.98 -2.04 11.83
C SER A 224 -17.60 -0.84 11.11
N ILE A 225 -18.92 -0.73 11.14
CA ILE A 225 -19.63 0.39 10.52
C ILE A 225 -19.78 1.50 11.56
N GLN A 226 -19.05 2.61 11.39
CA GLN A 226 -19.21 3.84 12.19
C GLN A 226 -19.53 3.60 13.69
N LYS A 227 -18.64 2.86 14.38
CA LYS A 227 -18.67 2.58 15.83
C LYS A 227 -19.73 1.60 16.34
N ASN A 228 -20.41 0.84 15.49
CA ASN A 228 -21.18 -0.33 15.91
C ASN A 228 -20.91 -1.51 14.98
N ASP A 229 -20.40 -2.61 15.53
CA ASP A 229 -20.30 -3.86 14.79
C ASP A 229 -21.69 -4.31 14.37
N GLN A 230 -21.91 -4.39 13.06
CA GLN A 230 -23.11 -5.00 12.49
C GLN A 230 -22.72 -6.24 11.69
N ASN A 231 -23.56 -7.28 11.79
CA ASN A 231 -23.48 -8.41 10.88
C ASN A 231 -23.89 -7.94 9.49
N VAL A 232 -22.92 -7.83 8.60
CA VAL A 232 -23.13 -7.47 7.22
C VAL A 232 -23.25 -8.75 6.39
N ALA A 233 -24.23 -8.80 5.50
CA ALA A 233 -24.32 -9.85 4.50
C ALA A 233 -23.30 -9.58 3.39
N HIS A 234 -22.46 -10.57 3.11
CA HIS A 234 -21.49 -10.53 2.03
C HIS A 234 -21.96 -11.37 0.85
N VAL A 235 -21.91 -10.77 -0.32
CA VAL A 235 -22.08 -11.46 -1.60
C VAL A 235 -20.70 -11.80 -2.15
N ASP A 236 -20.54 -13.05 -2.61
CA ASP A 236 -19.33 -13.50 -3.29
C ASP A 236 -19.07 -12.66 -4.54
N ILE A 237 -17.85 -12.17 -4.69
CA ILE A 237 -17.45 -11.26 -5.78
C ILE A 237 -17.62 -11.87 -7.17
N LEU A 238 -17.38 -13.17 -7.33
CA LEU A 238 -17.58 -13.85 -8.61
C LEU A 238 -19.07 -13.91 -8.95
N TYR A 239 -19.92 -14.24 -7.97
CA TYR A 239 -21.37 -14.21 -8.13
C TYR A 239 -21.87 -12.80 -8.45
N PHE A 240 -21.34 -11.78 -7.77
CA PHE A 240 -21.71 -10.38 -8.04
C PHE A 240 -21.40 -10.00 -9.50
N PHE A 241 -20.17 -10.25 -9.97
CA PHE A 241 -19.79 -9.90 -11.34
C PHE A 241 -20.56 -10.71 -12.40
N LYS A 242 -20.68 -12.04 -12.24
CA LYS A 242 -21.33 -12.88 -13.27
C LYS A 242 -22.85 -12.87 -13.23
N GLN A 243 -23.44 -12.99 -12.05
CA GLN A 243 -24.87 -13.28 -11.91
C GLN A 243 -25.70 -12.02 -11.65
N ILE A 244 -25.13 -11.04 -10.95
CA ILE A 244 -25.84 -9.80 -10.62
C ILE A 244 -25.57 -8.72 -11.67
N LEU A 245 -24.31 -8.50 -12.03
CA LEU A 245 -23.93 -7.46 -13.00
C LEU A 245 -23.95 -7.95 -14.45
N ASP A 246 -23.69 -9.24 -14.68
CA ASP A 246 -23.49 -9.83 -16.01
C ASP A 246 -22.35 -9.14 -16.78
N VAL A 247 -21.21 -8.97 -16.10
CA VAL A 247 -20.02 -8.27 -16.63
C VAL A 247 -18.79 -9.19 -16.61
N GLU A 248 -18.19 -9.39 -17.78
CA GLU A 248 -16.95 -10.16 -17.95
C GLU A 248 -15.71 -9.28 -18.11
N LYS A 249 -15.87 -8.03 -18.54
CA LYS A 249 -14.78 -7.07 -18.74
C LYS A 249 -15.02 -5.86 -17.85
N ILE A 250 -14.24 -5.76 -16.78
CA ILE A 250 -14.34 -4.70 -15.79
C ILE A 250 -13.27 -3.67 -16.10
N ASP A 251 -13.70 -2.46 -16.43
CA ASP A 251 -12.80 -1.40 -16.86
C ASP A 251 -12.14 -0.73 -15.64
N ASN A 252 -12.92 -0.45 -14.59
CA ASN A 252 -12.42 0.08 -13.31
C ASN A 252 -13.09 -0.64 -12.13
N LEU A 253 -12.28 -1.13 -11.19
CA LEU A 253 -12.71 -1.69 -9.91
C LEU A 253 -12.14 -0.86 -8.76
N TRP A 254 -12.98 -0.16 -8.02
CA TRP A 254 -12.57 0.62 -6.85
C TRP A 254 -12.97 -0.13 -5.59
N ILE A 255 -12.01 -0.40 -4.71
CA ILE A 255 -12.19 -1.24 -3.53
C ILE A 255 -11.83 -0.42 -2.29
N ASP A 256 -12.80 -0.28 -1.41
CA ASP A 256 -12.67 0.23 -0.05
C ASP A 256 -13.61 -0.60 0.81
N ALA A 257 -13.14 -1.69 1.40
CA ALA A 257 -14.00 -2.71 2.00
C ALA A 257 -13.90 -2.74 3.53
N GLU A 258 -13.49 -1.64 4.15
CA GLU A 258 -13.41 -1.46 5.61
C GLU A 258 -12.67 -2.63 6.31
N GLY A 259 -11.57 -3.09 5.72
CA GLY A 259 -10.74 -4.18 6.23
C GLY A 259 -10.95 -5.55 5.57
N ALA A 260 -12.00 -5.73 4.77
CA ALA A 260 -12.24 -6.97 4.02
C ALA A 260 -11.38 -7.07 2.73
N GLU A 261 -10.54 -6.07 2.44
CA GLU A 261 -9.76 -6.03 1.19
C GLU A 261 -8.69 -7.12 1.12
N TYR A 262 -8.20 -7.57 2.28
CA TYR A 262 -7.20 -8.64 2.38
C TYR A 262 -7.70 -9.95 1.77
N GLU A 263 -9.00 -10.26 1.89
CA GLU A 263 -9.59 -11.44 1.25
C GLU A 263 -9.74 -11.27 -0.26
N LEU A 264 -9.83 -10.02 -0.75
CA LEU A 264 -9.98 -9.72 -2.16
C LEU A 264 -8.65 -9.78 -2.92
N PHE A 265 -7.50 -9.84 -2.26
CA PHE A 265 -6.19 -9.92 -2.93
C PHE A 265 -6.10 -11.11 -3.90
N GLU A 266 -6.69 -12.25 -3.56
CA GLU A 266 -6.60 -13.45 -4.39
C GLU A 266 -7.32 -13.33 -5.75
N ILE A 267 -8.23 -12.37 -5.91
CA ILE A 267 -8.96 -12.19 -7.18
C ILE A 267 -8.04 -11.67 -8.30
N PHE A 268 -6.93 -11.03 -7.93
CA PHE A 268 -5.95 -10.48 -8.86
C PHE A 268 -4.87 -11.49 -9.27
N GLU A 269 -4.81 -12.66 -8.62
CA GLU A 269 -3.84 -13.69 -8.97
C GLU A 269 -4.04 -14.22 -10.39
N LYS A 270 -2.92 -14.57 -11.03
CA LYS A 270 -2.90 -15.22 -12.33
C LYS A 270 -3.40 -16.67 -12.22
N ASN A 271 -4.30 -17.04 -13.12
CA ASN A 271 -5.07 -18.30 -13.06
C ASN A 271 -5.93 -18.42 -11.79
N GLY A 272 -6.21 -17.29 -11.11
CA GLY A 272 -7.09 -17.21 -9.96
C GLY A 272 -8.57 -17.33 -10.33
N VAL A 273 -9.44 -17.04 -9.36
CA VAL A 273 -10.90 -17.23 -9.50
C VAL A 273 -11.49 -16.45 -10.67
N LEU A 274 -11.03 -15.23 -10.93
CA LEU A 274 -11.54 -14.40 -12.03
C LEU A 274 -11.09 -14.94 -13.39
N ASP A 275 -9.82 -15.32 -13.53
CA ASP A 275 -9.26 -15.85 -14.77
C ASP A 275 -9.91 -17.18 -15.16
N GLN A 276 -10.13 -18.08 -14.18
CA GLN A 276 -10.83 -19.36 -14.39
C GLN A 276 -12.28 -19.16 -14.83
N ASN A 277 -12.81 -17.95 -14.73
CA ASN A 277 -14.17 -17.58 -15.07
C ASN A 277 -14.26 -16.54 -16.20
N ASP A 278 -13.15 -16.30 -16.92
CA ASP A 278 -13.04 -15.37 -18.05
C ASP A 278 -13.33 -13.89 -17.72
N ILE A 279 -13.25 -13.53 -16.44
CA ILE A 279 -13.41 -12.16 -15.96
C ILE A 279 -12.08 -11.43 -16.02
N VAL A 280 -12.06 -10.29 -16.70
CA VAL A 280 -10.89 -9.44 -16.84
C VAL A 280 -11.15 -8.13 -16.11
N VAL A 281 -10.31 -7.81 -15.13
CA VAL A 281 -10.26 -6.48 -14.51
C VAL A 281 -9.08 -5.72 -15.11
N CYS A 282 -9.32 -4.56 -15.72
CA CYS A 282 -8.28 -3.75 -16.36
C CYS A 282 -7.57 -2.83 -15.39
N GLN A 283 -8.32 -2.11 -14.56
CA GLN A 283 -7.78 -1.16 -13.61
C GLN A 283 -8.41 -1.39 -12.24
N ALA A 284 -7.62 -1.28 -11.18
CA ALA A 284 -8.15 -1.28 -9.83
C ALA A 284 -7.53 -0.18 -8.96
N ASN A 285 -8.34 0.48 -8.16
CA ASN A 285 -7.88 1.29 -7.03
C ASN A 285 -8.25 0.55 -5.77
N MET A 286 -7.33 0.47 -4.82
CA MET A 286 -7.56 -0.23 -3.56
C MET A 286 -7.12 0.64 -2.40
N GLU A 287 -8.01 0.86 -1.44
CA GLU A 287 -7.72 1.38 -0.12
C GLU A 287 -7.61 0.21 0.86
N ILE A 288 -6.47 0.08 1.54
CA ILE A 288 -6.12 -1.08 2.35
C ILE A 288 -5.93 -0.61 3.79
N HIS A 289 -6.78 -1.14 4.66
CA HIS A 289 -6.81 -0.77 6.07
C HIS A 289 -5.59 -1.34 6.83
N ILE A 290 -4.64 -0.46 7.20
CA ILE A 290 -3.37 -0.82 7.87
C ILE A 290 -3.49 -0.97 9.40
N SER A 291 -4.54 -0.41 10.02
CA SER A 291 -4.82 -0.50 11.46
C SER A 291 -6.20 -1.14 11.72
N GLU A 292 -6.47 -1.55 12.96
CA GLU A 292 -7.82 -1.98 13.37
C GLU A 292 -8.62 -0.78 13.89
N ALA A 293 -9.95 -0.82 13.74
CA ALA A 293 -10.87 0.27 14.02
C ALA A 293 -10.99 0.68 15.50
N GLU A 294 -10.24 0.06 16.42
CA GLU A 294 -10.25 0.43 17.83
C GLU A 294 -8.83 0.43 18.43
N GLY A 295 -8.31 1.63 18.69
CA GLY A 295 -7.33 1.86 19.75
C GLY A 295 -5.95 1.25 19.54
N HIS A 296 -5.02 2.08 19.08
CA HIS A 296 -3.57 2.04 19.28
C HIS A 296 -2.93 0.77 19.91
N LEU A 297 -1.87 0.30 19.23
CA LEU A 297 -0.74 -0.49 19.75
C LEU A 297 -0.69 -1.99 19.40
N ASN A 298 -0.98 -2.36 18.14
CA ASN A 298 -0.29 -3.52 17.60
C ASN A 298 0.03 -3.34 16.10
N PRO A 299 1.30 -3.36 15.68
CA PRO A 299 1.60 -3.59 14.27
C PRO A 299 0.99 -4.94 13.90
N ASN A 300 -0.04 -4.93 13.05
CA ASN A 300 -0.69 -6.15 12.61
C ASN A 300 0.23 -6.85 11.60
N PHE A 301 1.24 -7.56 12.13
CA PHE A 301 2.24 -8.30 11.36
C PHE A 301 1.59 -9.30 10.40
N GLU A 302 0.43 -9.86 10.75
CA GLU A 302 -0.33 -10.75 9.87
C GLU A 302 -0.84 -9.98 8.63
N LYS A 303 -1.49 -8.82 8.81
CA LYS A 303 -1.92 -7.96 7.69
C LYS A 303 -0.73 -7.54 6.81
N GLN A 304 0.39 -7.14 7.42
CA GLN A 304 1.60 -6.80 6.67
C GLN A 304 2.12 -7.99 5.85
N LYS A 305 2.13 -9.19 6.43
CA LYS A 305 2.54 -10.42 5.74
C LYS A 305 1.61 -10.75 4.58
N ILE A 306 0.29 -10.71 4.78
CA ILE A 306 -0.69 -10.97 3.72
C ILE A 306 -0.48 -9.98 2.56
N PHE A 307 -0.32 -8.69 2.85
CA PHE A 307 -0.07 -7.69 1.83
C PHE A 307 1.28 -7.90 1.13
N MET A 308 2.35 -8.22 1.85
CA MET A 308 3.65 -8.51 1.25
C MET A 308 3.59 -9.72 0.33
N ASP A 309 2.91 -10.79 0.74
CA ASP A 309 2.75 -12.00 -0.07
C ASP A 309 1.95 -11.68 -1.35
N PHE A 310 0.90 -10.86 -1.24
CA PHE A 310 0.16 -10.33 -2.39
C PHE A 310 1.06 -9.52 -3.35
N VAL A 311 1.82 -8.55 -2.85
CA VAL A 311 2.75 -7.74 -3.66
C VAL A 311 3.77 -8.61 -4.38
N LYS A 312 4.41 -9.54 -3.66
CA LYS A 312 5.39 -10.48 -4.24
C LYS A 312 4.78 -11.33 -5.34
N LYS A 313 3.55 -11.80 -5.12
CA LYS A 313 2.79 -12.58 -6.10
C LYS A 313 2.55 -11.76 -7.36
N ILE A 314 1.99 -10.56 -7.25
CA ILE A 314 1.69 -9.68 -8.39
C ILE A 314 2.95 -9.37 -9.21
N ILE A 315 4.06 -9.02 -8.54
CA ILE A 315 5.34 -8.74 -9.20
C ILE A 315 5.88 -9.98 -9.94
N THR A 316 5.77 -11.16 -9.33
CA THR A 316 6.25 -12.42 -9.91
C THR A 316 5.42 -12.83 -11.13
N GLU A 317 4.10 -12.67 -11.05
CA GLU A 317 3.17 -13.09 -12.09
C GLU A 317 3.15 -12.14 -13.29
N LYS A 318 3.53 -10.87 -13.09
CA LYS A 318 3.60 -9.82 -14.13
C LYS A 318 2.27 -9.59 -14.86
N LYS A 319 1.16 -10.00 -14.24
CA LYS A 319 -0.20 -9.77 -14.75
C LYS A 319 -0.61 -8.32 -14.54
N TYR A 320 -0.42 -7.83 -13.31
CA TYR A 320 -0.66 -6.44 -12.93
C TYR A 320 0.64 -5.71 -12.61
N GLY A 321 0.70 -4.42 -12.93
CA GLY A 321 1.68 -3.51 -12.32
C GLY A 321 1.04 -2.78 -11.15
N ILE A 322 1.82 -2.50 -10.11
CA ILE A 322 1.40 -1.74 -8.92
C ILE A 322 2.03 -0.36 -9.00
N PHE A 323 1.21 0.69 -8.96
CA PHE A 323 1.64 2.07 -9.11
C PHE A 323 0.97 2.99 -8.09
N ARG A 324 1.50 4.21 -7.97
CA ARG A 324 0.95 5.32 -7.18
C ARG A 324 0.66 4.92 -5.74
N ALA A 325 1.52 4.11 -5.16
CA ALA A 325 1.41 3.78 -3.75
C ALA A 325 1.48 5.06 -2.90
N SER A 326 0.60 5.15 -1.91
CA SER A 326 0.62 6.20 -0.89
C SER A 326 0.14 5.65 0.44
N GLU A 327 0.72 6.15 1.52
CA GLU A 327 0.31 5.83 2.88
C GLU A 327 0.07 7.13 3.63
N GLU A 328 -1.17 7.29 4.11
CA GLU A 328 -1.56 8.35 5.03
C GLU A 328 -2.16 7.70 6.29
N PHE A 329 -3.46 7.39 6.27
CA PHE A 329 -4.13 6.57 7.30
C PHE A 329 -4.32 5.11 6.84
N HIS A 330 -4.41 4.92 5.53
CA HIS A 330 -4.57 3.64 4.86
C HIS A 330 -3.54 3.54 3.73
N MET A 331 -3.24 2.31 3.31
CA MET A 331 -2.37 2.07 2.17
C MET A 331 -3.23 2.12 0.90
N ARG A 332 -2.88 2.97 -0.05
CA ARG A 332 -3.57 3.08 -1.33
C ARG A 332 -2.67 2.63 -2.45
N ILE A 333 -3.20 1.80 -3.35
CA ILE A 333 -2.48 1.33 -4.53
C ILE A 333 -3.38 1.36 -5.78
N TYR A 334 -2.75 1.53 -6.93
CA TYR A 334 -3.39 1.41 -8.23
C TYR A 334 -2.79 0.24 -9.02
N LEU A 335 -3.66 -0.60 -9.60
CA LEU A 335 -3.29 -1.76 -10.42
C LEU A 335 -3.71 -1.54 -11.86
N PHE A 336 -2.84 -1.90 -12.80
CA PHE A 336 -3.18 -2.01 -14.23
C PHE A 336 -2.83 -3.38 -14.79
N ASN A 337 -3.75 -4.00 -15.53
CA ASN A 337 -3.58 -5.32 -16.12
C ASN A 337 -2.79 -5.26 -17.44
N PHE A 338 -1.50 -5.55 -17.36
CA PHE A 338 -0.62 -5.59 -18.53
C PHE A 338 -0.68 -6.90 -19.29
N GLU A 339 -1.23 -7.98 -18.73
CA GLU A 339 -1.32 -9.26 -19.42
C GLU A 339 -2.50 -9.31 -20.40
N SER A 340 -3.61 -8.64 -20.07
CA SER A 340 -4.80 -8.60 -20.91
C SER A 340 -4.60 -7.74 -22.16
N GLU A 341 -4.74 -8.37 -23.34
CA GLU A 341 -4.74 -7.66 -24.62
C GLU A 341 -5.89 -6.65 -24.72
N TYR A 342 -7.07 -7.00 -24.20
CA TYR A 342 -8.21 -6.09 -24.14
C TYR A 342 -7.86 -4.79 -23.40
N CYS A 343 -7.22 -4.91 -22.22
CA CYS A 343 -6.88 -3.73 -21.41
C CYS A 343 -5.82 -2.86 -22.09
N ARG A 344 -4.75 -3.47 -22.63
CA ARG A 344 -3.71 -2.74 -23.37
C ARG A 344 -4.20 -2.06 -24.64
N ASN A 345 -5.21 -2.63 -25.30
CA ASN A 345 -5.79 -2.03 -26.50
C ASN A 345 -6.78 -0.91 -26.16
N LYS A 346 -7.42 -0.98 -24.98
CA LYS A 346 -8.42 0.00 -24.55
C LYS A 346 -7.79 1.27 -23.97
N TYR A 347 -6.66 1.15 -23.27
CA TYR A 347 -5.98 2.22 -22.51
C TYR A 347 -4.54 2.44 -22.98
#